data_AF-A0AAU6LEN0-F1
#
_entry.id   AF-A0AAU6LEN0-F1
#
_cell.length_a   1.000
_cell.length_b   1.000
_cell.length_c   1.000
_cell.angle_alpha   90.00
_cell.angle_beta   90.00
_cell.angle_gamma   90.00
#
_symmetry.space_group_name_H-M   'P 1'
#
loop_
_entity.id
_entity.type
_entity.pdbx_description
1 polymer ?
#
loop_
_entity_poly.entity_id
_entity_poly.type
_entity_poly.pdbx_seq_one_letter_code
_entity_poly.pdbx_strand_id
1 'polypeptide(L)'
;MSEKARQLFGALALDEDGELTRAEVISALRSKGPTLAARGDLPFWGVGDAEASSALFDEADAAGDAVLTFEEFAAVVDRRFGW
;
A
#
# COMPACT_ATOMS: atom_id res chain seq x y z
N MET A 1 -3.10 0.53 -16.18
CA MET A 1 -2.69 -0.03 -14.87
C MET A 1 -1.19 -0.02 -14.80
N SER A 2 -0.62 0.64 -13.79
CA SER A 2 0.83 0.80 -13.64
C SER A 2 1.50 -0.48 -13.15
N GLU A 3 2.57 -0.93 -13.81
CA GLU A 3 3.34 -2.11 -13.38
C GLU A 3 3.99 -1.90 -12.00
N LYS A 4 4.32 -0.64 -11.66
CA LYS A 4 4.83 -0.25 -10.35
C LYS A 4 3.79 -0.45 -9.25
N ALA A 5 2.54 -0.07 -9.50
CA ALA A 5 1.44 -0.31 -8.57
C ALA A 5 1.26 -1.82 -8.33
N ARG A 6 1.36 -2.64 -9.38
CA ARG A 6 1.20 -4.10 -9.28
C ARG A 6 2.32 -4.74 -8.45
N GLN A 7 3.57 -4.35 -8.70
CA GLN A 7 4.71 -4.84 -7.92
C GLN A 7 4.61 -4.42 -6.45
N LEU A 8 4.23 -3.17 -6.18
CA LEU A 8 4.09 -2.69 -4.82
C LEU A 8 2.94 -3.39 -4.09
N PHE A 9 1.79 -3.55 -4.73
CA PHE A 9 0.65 -4.28 -4.19
C PHE A 9 1.05 -5.70 -3.78
N GLY A 10 1.74 -6.44 -4.67
CA GLY A 10 2.25 -7.77 -4.36
C GLY A 10 3.32 -7.79 -3.27
N ALA A 11 4.12 -6.72 -3.12
CA ALA A 11 5.09 -6.63 -2.03
C ALA A 11 4.44 -6.42 -0.66
N LEU A 12 3.26 -5.79 -0.62
CA LEU A 12 2.50 -5.52 0.60
C LEU A 12 1.62 -6.71 1.02
N ALA A 13 1.08 -7.47 0.06
CA ALA A 13 0.33 -8.69 0.32
C ALA A 13 1.25 -9.73 0.97
N LEU A 14 0.83 -10.28 2.12
CA LEU A 14 1.62 -11.28 2.85
C LEU A 14 1.13 -12.70 2.57
N ASP A 15 -0.16 -12.87 2.30
CA ASP A 15 -0.78 -14.17 2.00
C ASP A 15 -1.18 -14.37 0.52
N GLU A 16 -1.03 -13.33 -0.32
CA GLU A 16 -1.30 -13.36 -1.76
C GLU A 16 -2.75 -13.76 -2.11
N ASP A 17 -3.71 -13.44 -1.26
CA ASP A 17 -5.13 -13.75 -1.46
C ASP A 17 -5.84 -12.87 -2.52
N GLY A 18 -5.16 -11.80 -2.98
CA GLY A 18 -5.64 -10.86 -3.98
C GLY A 18 -6.17 -9.56 -3.40
N GLU A 19 -6.21 -9.44 -2.08
CA GLU A 19 -6.62 -8.27 -1.32
C GLU A 19 -5.45 -7.79 -0.44
N LEU A 20 -5.59 -6.61 0.17
CA LEU A 20 -4.69 -6.16 1.22
C LEU A 20 -5.50 -5.83 2.45
N THR A 21 -5.24 -6.52 3.55
CA THR A 21 -5.83 -6.17 4.84
C THR A 21 -5.05 -5.05 5.51
N ARG A 22 -5.69 -4.33 6.43
CA ARG A 22 -5.02 -3.30 7.25
C ARG A 22 -3.78 -3.85 7.97
N ALA A 23 -3.89 -5.06 8.50
CA ALA A 23 -2.80 -5.71 9.23
C ALA A 23 -1.58 -5.95 8.32
N GLU A 24 -1.82 -6.41 7.09
CA GLU A 24 -0.76 -6.61 6.11
C GLU A 24 -0.13 -5.31 5.67
N VAL A 25 -0.92 -4.28 5.35
CA VAL A 25 -0.40 -2.96 4.97
C VAL A 25 0.50 -2.39 6.07
N ILE A 26 0.03 -2.39 7.32
CA ILE A 26 0.83 -1.90 8.45
C ILE A 26 2.09 -2.75 8.65
N SER A 27 1.97 -4.07 8.64
CA SER A 27 3.10 -4.98 8.86
C SER A 27 4.15 -4.87 7.74
N ALA A 28 3.70 -4.83 6.49
CA ALA A 28 4.56 -4.75 5.31
C ALA A 28 5.21 -3.36 5.17
N LEU A 29 4.50 -2.27 5.43
CA LEU A 29 5.10 -0.92 5.41
C LEU A 29 6.13 -0.76 6.53
N ARG A 30 5.90 -1.34 7.72
CA ARG A 30 6.88 -1.27 8.81
C ARG A 30 8.11 -2.14 8.56
N SER A 31 7.93 -3.32 7.97
CA SER A 31 9.02 -4.27 7.73
C SER A 31 9.80 -4.00 6.43
N LYS A 32 9.09 -3.74 5.34
CA LYS A 32 9.65 -3.57 3.98
C LYS A 32 9.70 -2.11 3.54
N GLY A 33 8.84 -1.25 4.07
CA GLY A 33 8.72 0.16 3.65
C GLY A 33 10.03 0.94 3.63
N PRO A 34 10.91 0.90 4.67
CA PRO A 34 12.20 1.58 4.62
C PRO A 34 13.10 1.10 3.47
N THR A 35 13.04 -0.19 3.14
CA THR A 35 13.85 -0.78 2.05
C THR A 35 13.28 -0.41 0.68
N LEU A 36 11.95 -0.46 0.52
CA LEU A 36 11.28 -0.05 -0.72
C LEU A 36 11.47 1.45 -0.98
N ALA A 37 11.43 2.26 0.09
CA ALA A 37 11.70 3.69 0.01
C ALA A 37 13.15 4.01 -0.34
N ALA A 38 14.11 3.30 0.26
CA ALA A 38 15.53 3.45 -0.08
C ALA A 38 15.85 3.07 -1.54
N ARG A 39 15.07 2.15 -2.13
CA ARG A 39 15.22 1.74 -3.54
C ARG A 39 14.52 2.66 -4.53
N GLY A 40 13.65 3.56 -4.04
CA GLY A 40 12.80 4.40 -4.89
C GLY A 40 11.59 3.67 -5.48
N ASP A 41 11.34 2.43 -5.05
CA ASP A 41 10.18 1.63 -5.45
C ASP A 41 8.91 2.08 -4.74
N LEU A 42 9.07 2.72 -3.58
CA LEU A 42 7.98 3.30 -2.79
C LEU A 42 8.34 4.75 -2.41
N PRO A 43 7.50 5.74 -2.76
CA PRO A 43 7.60 7.07 -2.13
C PRO A 43 7.34 6.96 -0.62
N PHE A 44 7.96 7.80 0.21
CA PHE A 44 7.93 7.77 1.68
C PHE A 44 6.51 8.04 2.25
N TRP A 45 5.59 7.12 2.04
CA TRP A 45 4.15 7.23 2.28
C TRP A 45 3.73 6.11 3.22
N GLY A 46 3.07 6.46 4.31
CA GLY A 46 2.72 5.53 5.40
C GLY A 46 3.91 4.84 6.10
N VAL A 47 5.14 5.06 5.62
CA VAL A 47 6.38 4.57 6.22
C VAL A 47 6.69 5.40 7.45
N GLY A 48 6.55 4.79 8.62
CA GLY A 48 6.72 5.43 9.90
C GLY A 48 6.16 4.53 11.00
N ASP A 49 5.10 4.99 11.65
CA ASP A 49 4.37 4.24 12.66
C ASP A 49 3.06 3.64 12.12
N ALA A 50 2.38 2.88 12.97
CA ALA A 50 1.13 2.22 12.61
C ALA A 50 0.01 3.23 12.28
N GLU A 51 0.02 4.42 12.87
CA GLU A 51 -0.97 5.46 12.62
C GLU A 51 -0.85 6.01 11.19
N ALA A 52 0.37 6.30 10.74
CA ALA A 52 0.63 6.74 9.37
C ALA A 52 0.22 5.67 8.34
N SER A 53 0.52 4.39 8.63
CA SER A 53 0.08 3.26 7.80
C SER A 53 -1.44 3.05 7.85
N SER A 54 -2.09 3.38 8.97
CA SER A 54 -3.55 3.25 9.15
C SER A 54 -4.31 4.33 8.39
N ALA A 55 -3.89 5.60 8.50
CA ALA A 55 -4.50 6.72 7.78
C ALA A 55 -4.43 6.55 6.25
N LEU A 56 -3.33 5.94 5.79
CA LEU A 56 -3.13 5.54 4.41
C LEU A 56 -4.17 4.51 3.96
N PHE A 57 -4.36 3.47 4.78
CA PHE A 57 -5.35 2.44 4.52
C PHE A 57 -6.75 3.06 4.42
N ASP A 58 -7.09 3.95 5.37
CA ASP A 58 -8.38 4.65 5.38
C ASP A 58 -8.61 5.54 4.15
N GLU A 59 -7.54 6.12 3.58
CA GLU A 59 -7.63 6.89 2.34
C GLU A 59 -7.87 6.00 1.10
N ALA A 60 -7.36 4.78 1.12
CA ALA A 60 -7.47 3.82 0.03
C ALA A 60 -8.76 2.98 0.08
N ASP A 61 -9.29 2.69 1.28
CA ASP A 61 -10.51 1.92 1.50
C ASP A 61 -11.75 2.75 1.14
N ALA A 62 -11.98 2.90 -0.16
CA ALA A 62 -13.08 3.69 -0.70
C ALA A 62 -14.41 2.96 -0.56
N ALA A 63 -14.41 1.62 -0.59
CA ALA A 63 -15.58 0.79 -0.36
C ALA A 63 -16.01 0.75 1.12
N GLY A 64 -15.07 0.93 2.06
CA GLY A 64 -15.31 0.84 3.49
C GLY A 64 -15.49 -0.60 3.98
N ASP A 65 -14.90 -1.58 3.29
CA ASP A 65 -15.01 -3.00 3.59
C ASP A 65 -13.79 -3.55 4.35
N ALA A 66 -12.86 -2.68 4.74
CA ALA A 66 -11.66 -2.99 5.49
C ALA A 66 -10.67 -3.92 4.78
N VAL A 67 -10.76 -4.02 3.45
CA VAL A 67 -9.76 -4.62 2.56
C VAL A 67 -9.46 -3.65 1.43
N LEU A 68 -8.28 -3.76 0.79
CA LEU A 68 -7.98 -2.99 -0.42
C LEU A 68 -7.87 -3.93 -1.60
N THR A 69 -8.69 -3.68 -2.60
CA THR A 69 -8.52 -4.25 -3.93
C THR A 69 -7.32 -3.60 -4.64
N PHE A 70 -6.84 -4.24 -5.70
CA PHE A 70 -5.79 -3.66 -6.52
C PHE A 70 -6.21 -2.31 -7.13
N GLU A 71 -7.48 -2.18 -7.53
CA GLU A 71 -8.06 -0.98 -8.11
C GLU A 71 -8.07 0.20 -7.14
N GLU A 72 -8.50 -0.03 -5.89
CA GLU A 72 -8.50 0.98 -4.83
C GLU A 72 -7.09 1.45 -4.50
N PHE A 73 -6.17 0.49 -4.33
CA PHE A 73 -4.77 0.77 -4.12
C PHE A 73 -4.17 1.57 -5.28
N ALA A 74 -4.42 1.14 -6.53
CA ALA A 74 -3.92 1.76 -7.75
C ALA A 74 -4.42 3.20 -7.89
N ALA A 75 -5.69 3.46 -7.57
CA ALA A 75 -6.29 4.79 -7.66
C ALA A 75 -5.58 5.79 -6.73
N VAL A 76 -5.24 5.38 -5.51
CA VAL A 76 -4.54 6.26 -4.55
C VAL A 76 -3.10 6.51 -4.96
N VAL A 77 -2.36 5.47 -5.35
CA VAL A 77 -0.96 5.65 -5.77
C VAL A 77 -0.84 6.45 -7.07
N ASP A 78 -1.77 6.25 -8.02
CA ASP A 78 -1.82 7.07 -9.24
C ASP A 78 -2.12 8.54 -8.90
N ARG A 79 -3.14 8.81 -8.08
CA ARG A 79 -3.48 10.17 -7.67
C ARG A 79 -2.31 10.89 -7.00
N ARG A 80 -1.53 10.18 -6.19
CA ARG A 80 -0.49 10.78 -5.36
C ARG A 80 0.87 10.86 -6.04
N PHE A 81 1.17 9.93 -6.94
CA PHE A 81 2.50 9.77 -7.53
C PHE A 81 2.53 9.79 -9.06
N GLY A 82 1.36 9.80 -9.71
CA GLY A 82 1.19 9.85 -11.17
C GLY A 82 1.74 8.61 -11.86
N TRP A 83 1.20 7.44 -11.52
CA TRP A 83 1.77 6.13 -11.85
C TRP A 83 1.10 5.42 -13.02
#